data_AF-A0A6P6S4S1-F1
#
_entry.id   AF-A0A6P6S4S1-F1
#
_cell.length_a   1.000
_cell.length_b   1.000
_cell.length_c   1.000
_cell.angle_alpha   90.00
_cell.angle_beta   90.00
_cell.angle_gamma   90.00
#
_symmetry.space_group_name_H-M   'P 1'
#
loop_
_entity.id
_entity.type
_entity.pdbx_description
1 polymer ?
#
loop_
_entity_poly.entity_id
_entity_poly.type
_entity_poly.pdbx_seq_one_letter_code
_entity_poly.pdbx_strand_id
1 'polypeptide(L)'
;MPGEEQEDIVMTSTESNILNKTCPVTGKPVTELADPVRSMDCKHVYDKNAIMYHMRSMKSKCPCPVAGCPKELQVHRLICDPLLLVEIEEMRTMSKGTAQPGVIEDFTG
;
A
#
# COMPACT_ATOMS: atom_id res chain seq x y z
N MET A 1 -1.74 12.84 -43.22
CA MET A 1 -0.90 11.65 -42.99
C MET A 1 -1.69 10.71 -42.10
N PRO A 2 -1.93 9.45 -42.49
CA PRO A 2 -2.57 8.47 -41.63
C PRO A 2 -1.51 7.72 -40.82
N GLY A 3 -1.77 7.48 -39.54
CA GLY A 3 -1.01 6.54 -38.72
C GLY A 3 -0.31 7.18 -37.52
N GLU A 4 -1.06 7.33 -36.43
CA GLU A 4 -0.55 7.02 -35.09
C GLU A 4 -1.72 6.32 -34.39
N GLU A 5 -1.73 5.00 -34.49
CA GLU A 5 -2.54 4.14 -33.63
C GLU A 5 -2.06 4.36 -32.19
N GLN A 6 -2.72 5.27 -31.47
CA GLN A 6 -2.56 5.35 -30.03
C GLN A 6 -3.00 4.00 -29.48
N GLU A 7 -2.04 3.17 -29.09
CA GLU A 7 -2.32 1.97 -28.30
C GLU A 7 -3.09 2.45 -27.07
N ASP A 8 -4.38 2.11 -27.01
CA ASP A 8 -5.23 2.33 -25.85
C ASP A 8 -4.61 1.57 -24.68
N ILE A 9 -3.78 2.25 -23.88
CA ILE A 9 -3.28 1.71 -22.61
C ILE A 9 -4.48 1.65 -21.68
N VAL A 10 -5.13 0.49 -21.65
CA VAL A 10 -6.19 0.20 -20.69
C VAL A 10 -5.54 0.13 -19.31
N MET A 11 -5.58 1.25 -18.58
CA MET A 11 -5.25 1.26 -17.16
C MET A 11 -6.34 0.50 -16.40
N THR A 12 -6.23 -0.83 -16.34
CA THR A 12 -6.95 -1.63 -15.35
C THR A 12 -6.35 -1.32 -13.99
N SER A 13 -6.78 -0.22 -13.38
CA SER A 13 -6.47 0.08 -11.98
C SER A 13 -7.16 -0.99 -11.15
N THR A 14 -6.47 -2.09 -10.84
CA THR A 14 -6.97 -3.02 -9.84
C THR A 14 -7.08 -2.22 -8.54
N GLU A 15 -8.32 -1.99 -8.08
CA GLU A 15 -8.58 -1.22 -6.87
C GLU A 15 -8.00 -1.98 -5.67
N SER A 16 -6.74 -1.71 -5.34
CA SER A 16 -6.12 -2.24 -4.14
C SER A 16 -6.92 -1.74 -2.94
N ASN A 17 -7.44 -2.66 -2.13
CA ASN A 17 -8.21 -2.37 -0.91
C ASN A 17 -7.32 -1.86 0.24
N ILE A 18 -6.05 -1.57 -0.05
CA ILE A 18 -5.05 -0.97 0.83
C ILE A 18 -5.18 0.56 0.75
N LEU A 19 -5.55 1.17 1.87
CA LEU A 19 -5.88 2.61 1.92
C LEU A 19 -4.66 3.52 2.07
N ASN A 20 -3.48 2.98 2.40
CA ASN A 20 -2.26 3.75 2.64
C ASN A 20 -1.06 3.15 1.91
N LYS A 21 -0.24 4.01 1.30
CA LYS A 21 0.99 3.60 0.59
C LYS A 21 2.16 3.33 1.53
N THR A 22 2.20 4.01 2.66
CA THR A 22 3.25 3.90 3.67
C THR A 22 2.66 3.61 5.04
N CYS A 23 3.41 2.89 5.89
CA CYS A 23 3.05 2.70 7.28
C CYS A 23 3.12 4.07 7.99
N PRO A 24 2.03 4.57 8.58
CA PRO A 24 2.01 5.88 9.25
C PRO A 24 2.85 5.95 10.53
N VAL A 25 3.33 4.81 11.04
CA VAL A 25 4.20 4.75 12.23
C VAL A 25 5.68 4.74 11.86
N THR A 26 6.07 3.99 10.82
CA THR A 26 7.49 3.80 10.45
C THR A 26 7.91 4.60 9.22
N GLY A 27 6.96 5.11 8.43
CA GLY A 27 7.20 5.74 7.14
C GLY A 27 7.58 4.78 6.01
N LYS A 28 7.81 3.49 6.30
CA LYS A 28 8.15 2.48 5.29
C LYS A 28 6.99 2.26 4.32
N PRO A 29 7.24 2.01 3.02
CA PRO A 29 6.18 1.64 2.11
C PRO A 29 5.55 0.31 2.54
N VAL A 30 4.23 0.18 2.34
CA VAL A 30 3.48 -1.02 2.74
C VAL A 30 4.03 -2.28 2.06
N THR A 31 4.54 -2.12 0.84
CA THR A 31 5.22 -3.17 0.07
C THR A 31 6.53 -3.66 0.70
N GLU A 32 7.15 -2.93 1.63
CA GLU A 32 8.41 -3.33 2.30
C GLU A 32 8.20 -3.79 3.76
N LEU A 33 6.94 -3.92 4.20
CA LEU A 33 6.65 -4.41 5.54
C LEU A 33 6.89 -5.92 5.63
N ALA A 34 7.64 -6.35 6.65
CA ALA A 34 7.90 -7.77 6.92
C ALA A 34 6.66 -8.46 7.51
N ASP A 35 6.05 -7.83 8.51
CA ASP A 35 4.83 -8.30 9.19
C ASP A 35 3.74 -7.23 9.09
N PRO A 36 3.03 -7.10 7.96
CA PRO A 36 1.95 -6.13 7.81
C PRO A 36 0.72 -6.57 8.62
N VAL A 37 0.10 -5.63 9.33
CA VAL A 37 -1.20 -5.82 9.99
C VAL A 37 -2.17 -4.75 9.56
N ARG A 38 -3.44 -5.11 9.39
CA ARG A 38 -4.52 -4.21 9.00
C ARG A 38 -5.52 -4.05 10.13
N SER A 39 -5.96 -2.82 10.37
CA SER A 39 -7.05 -2.55 11.30
C SER A 39 -8.40 -2.95 10.70
N MET A 40 -9.19 -3.74 11.43
CA MET A 40 -10.56 -4.08 11.05
C MET A 40 -11.52 -2.87 11.07
N ASP A 41 -11.15 -1.77 11.73
CA ASP A 41 -12.01 -0.57 11.88
C ASP A 41 -11.85 0.46 10.78
N CYS A 42 -10.62 0.61 10.27
CA CYS A 42 -10.27 1.64 9.30
C CYS A 42 -9.48 1.12 8.09
N LYS A 43 -9.18 -0.18 8.02
CA LYS A 43 -8.43 -0.84 6.93
C LYS A 43 -7.01 -0.32 6.67
N HIS A 44 -6.48 0.60 7.47
CA HIS A 44 -5.10 1.03 7.35
C HIS A 44 -4.12 -0.08 7.77
N VAL A 45 -2.98 -0.12 7.07
CA VAL A 45 -1.93 -1.12 7.20
C VAL A 45 -0.74 -0.55 7.96
N TYR A 46 -0.17 -1.35 8.86
CA TYR A 46 0.94 -0.98 9.73
C TYR A 46 1.99 -2.08 9.81
N ASP A 47 3.22 -1.70 10.16
CA ASP A 47 4.21 -2.64 10.68
C ASP A 47 3.77 -3.14 12.06
N LYS A 48 3.64 -4.46 12.22
CA LYS A 48 3.16 -5.10 13.45
C LYS A 48 3.93 -4.68 14.69
N ASN A 49 5.26 -4.70 14.64
CA ASN A 49 6.07 -4.42 15.82
C ASN A 49 6.00 -2.94 16.18
N ALA A 50 6.07 -2.07 15.17
CA ALA A 50 6.00 -0.64 15.37
C ALA A 50 4.65 -0.17 15.92
N ILE A 51 3.53 -0.67 15.37
CA ILE A 51 2.21 -0.27 15.85
C ILE A 51 1.95 -0.80 17.26
N MET A 52 2.39 -2.02 17.56
CA MET A 52 2.22 -2.59 18.90
C MET A 52 3.04 -1.83 19.94
N TYR A 53 4.24 -1.36 19.60
CA TYR A 53 5.01 -0.48 20.47
C TYR A 53 4.35 0.89 20.65
N HIS A 54 3.87 1.50 19.55
CA HIS A 54 3.16 2.77 19.58
C HIS A 54 1.92 2.71 20.48
N MET A 55 1.10 1.67 20.36
CA MET A 55 -0.09 1.47 21.21
C MET A 55 0.27 1.32 22.70
N ARG A 56 1.36 0.62 23.03
CA ARG A 56 1.83 0.47 24.42
C ARG A 56 2.33 1.79 25.02
N SER A 57 2.86 2.69 24.20
CA SER A 57 3.34 3.99 24.65
C SER A 57 2.21 4.96 25.05
N MET A 58 0.97 4.66 24.64
CA MET A 58 -0.21 5.45 24.97
C MET A 58 -0.91 4.94 26.23
N LYS A 59 -1.29 5.88 27.12
CA LYS A 59 -1.85 5.57 28.45
C LYS A 59 -3.33 5.18 28.45
N SER A 60 -4.06 5.43 27.36
CA SER A 60 -5.51 5.19 27.31
C SER A 60 -5.96 4.72 25.93
N LYS A 61 -6.23 5.66 25.04
CA LYS A 61 -6.78 5.45 23.71
C LYS A 61 -5.69 5.70 22.68
N CYS A 62 -5.57 4.78 21.74
CA CYS A 62 -4.67 4.94 20.61
C CYS A 62 -5.48 5.30 19.37
N PRO A 63 -5.56 6.59 18.98
CA PRO A 63 -6.17 6.94 17.70
C PRO A 63 -5.34 6.38 16.55
N CYS A 64 -6.00 6.09 15.43
CA CYS A 64 -5.32 5.76 14.19
C CYS A 64 -4.32 6.88 13.83
N PRO A 65 -3.04 6.59 13.59
CA PRO A 65 -2.03 7.61 13.28
C PRO A 65 -2.16 8.20 11.86
N VAL A 66 -3.14 7.75 11.06
CA VAL A 66 -3.46 8.38 9.77
C VAL A 66 -4.24 9.66 10.01
N ALA A 67 -3.73 10.77 9.48
CA ALA A 67 -4.38 12.07 9.58
C ALA A 67 -5.84 12.02 9.06
N GLY A 68 -6.77 12.52 9.87
CA GLY A 68 -8.20 12.56 9.53
C GLY A 68 -8.97 11.26 9.78
N CYS A 69 -8.32 10.18 10.24
CA CYS A 69 -9.03 8.95 10.61
C CYS A 69 -9.57 9.05 12.05
N PRO A 70 -10.90 8.97 12.28
CA PRO A 70 -11.48 9.12 13.62
C PRO A 70 -11.47 7.82 14.44
N LYS A 71 -10.95 6.72 13.89
CA LYS A 71 -11.00 5.40 14.52
C LYS A 71 -9.91 5.22 15.57
N GLU A 72 -10.25 4.53 16.65
CA GLU A 72 -9.29 4.10 17.67
C GLU A 72 -8.82 2.67 17.35
N LEU A 73 -7.53 2.42 17.55
CA LEU A 73 -6.91 1.12 17.35
C LEU A 73 -7.08 0.24 18.57
N GLN A 74 -7.36 -1.04 18.31
CA GLN A 74 -7.43 -2.07 19.34
C GLN A 74 -6.54 -3.24 18.93
N VAL A 75 -5.73 -3.75 19.87
CA VAL A 75 -4.71 -4.78 19.60
C VAL A 75 -5.32 -6.02 18.93
N HIS A 76 -6.45 -6.49 19.44
CA HIS A 76 -7.17 -7.65 18.91
C HIS A 76 -7.87 -7.41 17.55
N ARG A 77 -7.92 -6.15 17.08
CA ARG A 77 -8.50 -5.75 15.79
C ARG A 77 -7.44 -5.43 14.74
N LEU A 78 -6.16 -5.59 15.06
CA LEU A 78 -5.04 -5.55 14.13
C LEU A 78 -4.72 -6.98 13.67
N ILE A 79 -5.05 -7.29 12.42
CA ILE A 79 -4.99 -8.66 11.89
C ILE A 79 -4.12 -8.67 10.64
N CYS A 80 -3.25 -9.68 10.53
CA CYS A 80 -2.59 -10.03 9.27
C CYS A 80 -3.41 -11.12 8.61
N ASP A 81 -4.38 -10.74 7.79
CA ASP A 81 -5.19 -11.71 7.05
C ASP A 81 -4.47 -12.15 5.75
N PRO A 82 -4.72 -13.37 5.24
CA PRO A 82 -4.05 -13.86 4.03
C PRO A 82 -4.31 -12.99 2.79
N LEU A 83 -5.48 -12.34 2.69
CA LEU A 83 -5.81 -11.48 1.55
C LEU A 83 -4.96 -10.21 1.55
N LEU A 84 -4.67 -9.62 2.73
CA LEU A 84 -3.77 -8.49 2.86
C LEU A 84 -2.39 -8.80 2.24
N LEU A 85 -1.86 -10.01 2.45
CA LEU A 85 -0.57 -10.39 1.88
C LEU A 85 -0.64 -10.50 0.34
N VAL A 86 -1.73 -11.03 -0.19
CA VAL A 86 -1.97 -11.10 -1.64
C VAL A 86 -2.07 -9.70 -2.24
N GLU A 87 -2.88 -8.81 -1.64
CA GLU A 87 -3.03 -7.41 -2.07
C GLU A 87 -1.68 -6.67 -2.08
N ILE A 88 -0.85 -6.87 -1.04
CA ILE A 88 0.49 -6.27 -0.97
C ILE A 88 1.41 -6.81 -2.08
N GLU A 89 1.34 -8.11 -2.38
CA GLU A 89 2.15 -8.72 -3.43
C GLU A 89 1.72 -8.23 -4.83
N GLU A 90 0.43 -8.08 -5.08
CA GLU A 90 -0.09 -7.46 -6.31
C GLU A 90 0.42 -6.02 -6.46
N MET A 91 0.43 -5.22 -5.39
CA MET A 91 1.02 -3.87 -5.44
C MET A 91 2.51 -3.88 -5.78
N ARG A 92 3.27 -4.90 -5.33
CA ARG A 92 4.70 -5.05 -5.65
C ARG A 92 4.91 -5.37 -7.12
N THR A 93 4.08 -6.21 -7.72
CA THR A 93 4.21 -6.59 -9.13
C THR A 93 3.85 -5.42 -10.06
N MET A 94 2.81 -4.65 -9.73
CA MET A 94 2.43 -3.46 -10.50
C MET A 94 3.49 -2.36 -10.46
N SER A 95 4.13 -2.16 -9.30
CA SER A 95 5.20 -1.15 -9.14
C SER A 95 6.45 -1.46 -9.98
N LYS A 96 6.69 -2.73 -10.33
CA LYS A 96 7.80 -3.13 -11.21
C LYS A 96 7.53 -2.85 -12.68
N GLY A 97 6.25 -2.78 -13.09
CA GLY A 97 5.86 -2.51 -14.48
C GLY A 97 6.03 -1.04 -14.92
N THR A 98 6.06 -0.10 -13.97
CA THR A 98 6.18 1.35 -14.29
C THR A 98 7.62 1.85 -14.43
N ALA A 99 8.63 0.98 -14.29
CA ALA A 99 10.04 1.35 -14.32
C ALA A 99 10.77 0.93 -15.62
N GLN A 100 10.04 0.73 -16.72
CA GLN A 100 10.62 0.58 -18.05
C GLN A 100 10.17 1.78 -18.91
N PRO A 101 10.93 2.88 -18.99
CA PRO A 101 10.86 3.73 -20.17
C PRO A 101 11.43 2.87 -21.30
N GLY A 102 10.54 2.36 -22.15
CA GLY A 102 10.92 1.64 -23.36
C GLY A 102 11.99 2.42 -24.09
N VAL A 103 13.12 1.76 -24.31
CA VAL A 103 14.19 2.26 -25.15
C VAL A 103 13.61 2.33 -26.56
N ILE A 104 13.20 3.52 -27.00
CA ILE A 104 12.84 3.77 -28.38
C ILE A 104 14.17 3.98 -29.10
N GLU A 105 14.72 2.93 -29.71
CA GLU A 105 15.85 3.05 -30.63
C GLU A 105 15.32 3.48 -31.99
N ASP A 106 15.37 4.79 -32.26
CA ASP A 106 15.16 5.38 -33.57
C ASP A 106 16.26 4.94 -34.55
N PHE A 107 16.05 3.82 -35.25
CA PHE A 107 16.81 3.50 -36.45
C PHE A 107 16.16 4.17 -37.67
N THR A 108 16.45 5.46 -37.85
CA THR A 108 16.27 6.10 -39.16
C THR A 108 17.55 5.91 -39.97
N GLY A 109 17.52 4.94 -40.88
CA GLY A 109 18.54 4.72 -41.91
C GLY A 109 18.18 5.37 -43.24
#